data_AF-A0A7G1I596-F1
#
_entry.id   AF-A0A7G1I596-F1
#
_cell.length_a   1.000
_cell.length_b   1.000
_cell.length_c   1.000
_cell.angle_alpha   90.00
_cell.angle_beta   90.00
_cell.angle_gamma   90.00
#
_symmetry.space_group_name_H-M   'P 1'
#
loop_
_entity.id
_entity.type
_entity.pdbx_description
1 polymer ?
#
loop_
_entity_poly.entity_id
_entity_poly.type
_entity_poly.pdbx_seq_one_letter_code
_entity_poly.pdbx_strand_id
1 'polypeptide(L)'
;MFIVMAVMVAGIIVGHLLRKKKAIFPIIGKINMWIIFLLLFTMGLSTGHNQEIMNNLTGLGAKAIIIGIISTCGSILAATLLYHYLFKDSKKGSK
;
A
#
# COMPACT_ATOMS: atom_id res chain seq x y z
N MET A 1 -18.88 -6.13 -2.33
CA MET A 1 -17.69 -6.43 -1.49
C MET A 1 -17.12 -7.82 -1.76
N PHE A 2 -17.94 -8.89 -1.73
CA PHE A 2 -17.47 -10.24 -2.09
C PHE A 2 -16.89 -10.36 -3.50
N ILE A 3 -17.48 -9.69 -4.51
CA ILE A 3 -16.91 -9.65 -5.87
C ILE A 3 -15.49 -9.10 -5.87
N VAL A 4 -15.23 -8.03 -5.11
CA VAL A 4 -13.90 -7.40 -5.05
C VAL A 4 -12.89 -8.37 -4.45
N MET A 5 -13.26 -9.05 -3.36
CA MET A 5 -12.43 -10.09 -2.75
C MET A 5 -12.16 -11.24 -3.72
N ALA A 6 -13.18 -11.72 -4.45
CA ALA A 6 -13.03 -12.79 -5.43
C ALA A 6 -12.07 -12.40 -6.57
N VAL A 7 -12.17 -11.16 -7.07
CA VAL A 7 -11.28 -10.62 -8.11
C VAL A 7 -9.84 -10.49 -7.59
N MET A 8 -9.63 -10.05 -6.34
CA MET A 8 -8.30 -10.00 -5.73
C MET A 8 -7.67 -11.40 -5.65
N VAL A 9 -8.41 -12.38 -5.15
CA VAL A 9 -7.94 -13.77 -5.04
C VAL A 9 -7.64 -14.35 -6.42
N ALA A 10 -8.52 -14.15 -7.39
CA ALA A 10 -8.30 -14.57 -8.77
C ALA A 10 -7.03 -13.92 -9.36
N GLY A 11 -6.83 -12.61 -9.13
CA GLY A 11 -5.63 -11.90 -9.56
C GLY A 11 -4.34 -12.46 -8.98
N ILE A 12 -4.34 -12.87 -7.71
CA ILE A 12 -3.20 -13.53 -7.06
C ILE A 12 -2.91 -14.89 -7.70
N ILE A 13 -3.94 -15.71 -7.95
CA ILE A 13 -3.80 -17.03 -8.58
C ILE A 13 -3.23 -16.90 -9.99
N VAL A 14 -3.79 -15.97 -10.77
CA VAL A 14 -3.32 -15.67 -12.13
C VAL A 14 -1.87 -15.17 -12.08
N GLY A 15 -1.56 -14.21 -11.21
CA GLY A 15 -0.19 -13.70 -11.03
C GLY A 15 0.80 -14.78 -10.62
N HIS A 16 0.39 -15.73 -9.77
CA HIS A 16 1.22 -16.86 -9.37
C HIS A 16 1.51 -17.82 -10.53
N LEU A 17 0.51 -18.12 -11.38
CA LEU A 17 0.68 -18.99 -12.54
C LEU A 17 1.60 -18.36 -13.60
N LEU A 18 1.48 -17.04 -13.83
CA LEU A 18 2.31 -16.30 -14.80
C LEU A 18 3.74 -16.02 -14.30
N ARG A 19 4.02 -16.18 -13.00
CA ARG A 19 5.34 -15.89 -12.38
C ARG A 19 6.51 -16.65 -13.03
N LYS A 20 6.28 -17.82 -13.64
CA LYS A 20 7.34 -18.63 -14.26
C LYS A 20 7.89 -18.04 -15.57
N LYS A 21 7.22 -17.05 -16.17
CA LYS A 21 7.64 -16.44 -17.44
C LYS A 21 8.41 -15.14 -17.17
N LYS A 22 9.75 -15.22 -17.06
CA LYS A 22 10.64 -14.06 -16.84
C LYS A 22 10.47 -12.92 -17.85
N ALA A 23 10.04 -13.23 -19.08
CA ALA A 23 9.81 -12.23 -20.13
C ALA A 23 8.65 -11.26 -19.85
N ILE A 24 7.70 -11.64 -18.97
CA ILE A 24 6.51 -10.83 -18.68
C ILE A 24 6.80 -9.78 -17.60
N PHE A 25 7.82 -10.02 -16.76
CA PHE A 25 8.23 -9.12 -15.67
C PHE A 25 8.53 -7.68 -16.11
N PRO A 26 9.35 -7.42 -17.16
CA PRO A 26 9.62 -6.05 -17.61
C PRO A 26 8.38 -5.37 -18.23
N ILE A 27 7.49 -6.14 -18.87
CA ILE A 27 6.26 -5.64 -19.47
C ILE A 27 5.29 -5.18 -18.37
N ILE A 28 5.13 -6.00 -17.32
CA ILE A 28 4.30 -5.67 -16.16
C ILE A 28 4.81 -4.41 -15.44
N GLY A 29 6.13 -4.29 -15.26
CA GLY A 29 6.71 -3.08 -14.67
C GLY A 29 6.38 -1.82 -15.49
N LYS A 30 6.52 -1.89 -16.82
CA LYS A 30 6.22 -0.77 -17.72
C LYS A 30 4.72 -0.42 -17.74
N ILE A 31 3.85 -1.43 -17.75
CA ILE A 31 2.39 -1.25 -17.67
C ILE A 31 2.00 -0.61 -16.33
N ASN A 32 2.53 -1.10 -15.22
CA ASN A 32 2.18 -0.57 -13.90
C ASN A 32 2.60 0.89 -13.77
N MET A 33 3.78 1.26 -14.28
CA MET A 33 4.23 2.65 -14.31
C MET A 33 3.27 3.55 -15.11
N TRP A 34 2.85 3.11 -16.30
CA TRP A 34 1.86 3.83 -17.12
C TRP A 34 0.50 3.97 -16.43
N ILE A 35 0.02 2.89 -15.79
CA ILE A 35 -1.24 2.91 -15.04
C ILE A 35 -1.16 3.84 -13.85
N ILE A 36 -0.10 3.78 -13.04
CA ILE A 36 0.10 4.68 -11.90
C ILE A 36 0.11 6.13 -12.38
N PHE A 37 0.82 6.43 -13.46
CA PHE A 37 0.84 7.77 -14.04
C PHE A 37 -0.56 8.24 -14.45
N LEU A 38 -1.29 7.41 -15.22
CA LEU A 38 -2.64 7.73 -15.66
C LEU A 38 -3.61 7.88 -14.48
N LEU A 39 -3.47 7.05 -13.46
CA LEU A 39 -4.28 7.06 -12.26
C LEU A 39 -4.01 8.33 -11.45
N LEU A 40 -2.75 8.68 -11.22
CA LEU A 40 -2.37 9.92 -10.54
C LEU A 40 -2.84 11.16 -11.31
N PHE A 41 -2.72 11.14 -12.64
CA PHE A 41 -3.21 12.23 -13.48
C PHE A 41 -4.73 12.39 -13.36
N THR A 42 -5.47 11.29 -13.48
CA THR A 42 -6.94 11.28 -13.34
C THR A 42 -7.36 11.71 -11.92
N MET A 43 -6.66 11.24 -10.90
CA MET A 43 -6.91 11.58 -9.50
C MET A 43 -6.65 13.07 -9.25
N GLY A 44 -5.58 13.62 -9.83
CA GLY A 44 -5.27 15.05 -9.81
C GLY A 44 -6.36 15.90 -10.49
N LEU A 45 -6.81 15.51 -11.68
CA LEU A 45 -7.91 16.20 -12.37
C LEU A 45 -9.22 16.16 -11.58
N SER A 46 -9.61 14.98 -11.09
CA SER A 46 -10.84 14.80 -10.33
C SER A 46 -10.82 15.58 -9.03
N THR A 47 -9.68 15.62 -8.34
CA THR A 47 -9.52 16.33 -7.08
C THR A 47 -9.41 17.84 -7.30
N GLY A 48 -8.72 18.26 -8.38
CA GLY A 48 -8.53 19.67 -8.72
C GLY A 48 -9.81 20.38 -9.18
N HIS A 49 -10.72 19.66 -9.86
CA HIS A 49 -12.02 20.20 -10.24
C HIS A 49 -12.98 20.33 -9.04
N ASN A 50 -12.80 19.50 -7.99
CA ASN A 50 -13.72 19.49 -6.86
C ASN A 50 -13.45 20.67 -5.90
N GLN A 51 -14.24 21.73 -6.02
CA GLN A 51 -14.12 22.94 -5.20
C GLN A 51 -14.19 22.66 -3.69
N GLU A 52 -14.95 21.66 -3.25
CA GLU A 52 -15.02 21.28 -1.84
C GLU A 52 -13.67 20.78 -1.31
N ILE A 53 -12.98 19.93 -2.09
CA ILE A 53 -11.65 19.43 -1.71
C ILE A 53 -10.62 20.54 -1.82
N MET A 54 -10.68 21.38 -2.86
CA MET A 54 -9.75 22.49 -3.03
C MET A 54 -9.84 23.52 -1.89
N ASN A 55 -11.06 23.87 -1.47
CA ASN A 55 -11.28 24.81 -0.37
C ASN A 55 -10.87 24.23 0.99
N ASN A 56 -10.96 22.92 1.16
CA ASN A 56 -10.56 22.22 2.39
C ASN A 56 -9.18 21.56 2.29
N LEU A 57 -8.39 21.86 1.26
CA LEU A 57 -7.17 21.12 0.94
C LEU A 57 -6.14 21.21 2.08
N THR A 58 -6.00 22.39 2.70
CA THR A 58 -5.15 22.57 3.89
C THR A 58 -5.62 21.73 5.07
N GLY A 59 -6.93 21.65 5.31
CA GLY A 59 -7.51 20.84 6.39
C GLY A 59 -7.36 19.34 6.14
N LEU A 60 -7.61 18.89 4.91
CA LEU A 60 -7.44 17.50 4.50
C LEU A 60 -5.97 17.08 4.51
N GLY A 61 -5.08 17.95 4.05
CA GLY A 61 -3.63 17.75 4.06
C GLY A 61 -3.07 17.65 5.47
N ALA A 62 -3.46 18.55 6.37
CA ALA A 62 -3.05 18.49 7.77
C ALA A 62 -3.53 17.20 8.45
N LYS A 63 -4.79 16.80 8.23
CA LYS A 63 -5.32 15.52 8.71
C LYS A 63 -4.54 14.34 8.16
N ALA A 64 -4.22 14.34 6.86
CA ALA A 64 -3.46 13.27 6.22
C ALA A 64 -2.05 13.14 6.82
N ILE A 65 -1.36 14.25 7.10
CA ILE A 65 -0.04 14.24 7.75
C ILE A 65 -0.15 13.64 9.16
N ILE A 66 -1.10 14.09 9.97
CA ILE A 66 -1.30 13.59 11.34
C ILE A 66 -1.58 12.08 11.32
N ILE A 67 -2.50 11.63 10.46
CA ILE A 67 -2.83 10.21 10.31
C ILE A 67 -1.60 9.41 9.83
N GLY A 68 -0.83 9.93 8.87
CA GLY A 68 0.37 9.29 8.37
C GLY A 68 1.44 9.08 9.44
N ILE A 69 1.68 10.10 10.27
CA ILE A 69 2.63 10.03 11.40
C ILE A 69 2.15 9.01 12.43
N ILE A 70 0.88 9.09 12.87
CA ILE A 70 0.32 8.17 13.87
C ILE A 70 0.35 6.72 13.34
N SER A 71 -0.03 6.50 12.09
CA SER A 71 -0.03 5.18 11.44
C SER A 71 1.38 4.59 11.34
N THR A 72 2.36 5.41 10.97
CA THR A 72 3.76 4.97 10.86
C THR A 72 4.33 4.65 12.24
N CYS A 73 4.13 5.52 13.23
CA CYS A 73 4.52 5.26 14.62
C CYS A 73 3.86 4.00 15.16
N GLY A 74 2.55 3.83 14.96
CA GLY A 74 1.82 2.63 15.37
C GLY A 74 2.39 1.35 14.74
N SER A 75 2.74 1.40 13.45
CA SER A 75 3.36 0.27 12.75
C SER A 75 4.74 -0.08 13.31
N ILE A 76 5.58 0.93 13.62
CA ILE A 76 6.91 0.73 14.22
C ILE A 76 6.80 0.16 15.63
N LEU A 77 5.88 0.69 16.45
CA LEU A 77 5.63 0.19 17.80
C LEU A 77 5.14 -1.26 17.79
N ALA A 78 4.18 -1.58 16.93
CA ALA A 78 3.68 -2.95 16.78
C ALA A 78 4.78 -3.92 16.31
N ALA A 79 5.60 -3.51 15.33
CA ALA A 79 6.73 -4.31 14.86
C ALA A 79 7.75 -4.56 15.99
N THR A 80 8.04 -3.54 16.80
CA THR A 80 8.98 -3.63 17.94
C THR A 80 8.43 -4.52 19.05
N LEU A 81 7.14 -4.43 19.35
CA LEU A 81 6.47 -5.28 20.33
C LEU A 81 6.45 -6.74 19.87
N LEU A 82 6.13 -6.98 18.60
CA LEU A 82 6.16 -8.31 17.99
C LEU A 82 7.57 -8.89 18.00
N TYR A 83 8.58 -8.09 17.68
CA TYR A 83 9.98 -8.50 17.76
C TYR A 83 10.38 -8.88 19.19
N HIS A 84 9.99 -8.07 20.19
CA HIS A 84 10.27 -8.38 21.58
C HIS A 84 9.52 -9.61 22.09
N TYR A 85 8.28 -9.86 21.66
CA TYR A 85 7.51 -11.01 22.11
C TYR A 85 7.96 -12.32 21.43
N LEU A 86 8.28 -12.28 20.14
CA LEU A 86 8.68 -13.49 19.39
C LEU A 86 10.16 -13.84 19.50
N PHE A 87 11.06 -12.85 19.62
CA PHE A 87 12.52 -13.09 19.58
C PHE A 87 13.22 -12.99 20.93
N LYS A 88 12.54 -12.56 22.01
CA LYS A 88 13.15 -12.51 23.36
C LYS A 88 13.32 -13.90 23.99
N ASP A 89 12.55 -14.91 23.59
CA ASP A 89 12.70 -16.28 24.08
C ASP A 89 13.86 -17.05 23.42
N SER A 90 14.34 -16.64 22.24
CA SER A 90 15.53 -17.26 21.61
C SER A 90 16.88 -16.83 22.19
N LYS A 91 16.91 -15.85 23.11
CA LYS A 91 18.15 -15.41 23.80
C LYS A 91 18.31 -15.92 25.23
N LYS A 92 17.50 -16.89 25.67
CA LYS A 92 17.59 -17.50 27.01
C LYS A 92 17.96 -18.98 27.00
N GLY A 93 18.57 -19.47 25.92
CA GLY A 93 19.01 -20.87 25.74
C GLY A 93 20.47 -21.04 25.30
N SER A 94 21.33 -20.05 25.52
CA SER A 94 22.78 -20.19 25.32
C SER A 94 23.55 -19.37 26.35
N LYS A 95 23.45 -19.78 27.60
CA LYS A 95 24.51 -19.63 28.60
C LYS A 95 24.55 -20.89 29.43
#